data_AF-A0A8B6D5C2-F1
#
_entry.id   AF-A0A8B6D5C2-F1
#
_cell.length_a   1.000
_cell.length_b   1.000
_cell.length_c   1.000
_cell.angle_alpha   90.00
_cell.angle_beta   90.00
_cell.angle_gamma   90.00
#
_symmetry.space_group_name_H-M   'P 1'
#
loop_
_entity.id
_entity.type
_entity.pdbx_description
1 polymer ?
#
loop_
_entity_poly.entity_id
_entity_poly.type
_entity_poly.pdbx_seq_one_letter_code
_entity_poly.pdbx_strand_id
1 'polypeptide(L)'
;MAKSSIEYSWALVYVGLRQFLRPCGSSGEGRLDFHHRTMSKAVRKMYLSDQVAQRWWHQRLTEYFDKCTDMERKAEELPYHLECSADKEKLKEVLLSQDMFKEIYKDNSKQQLMKYWRFIGGYQIASESYYDSLKRFITDNNLTEVLEWAPIQSKTASFLVDIGEYTIAEDMLNEVITTLVEKYGKDSKELCEPTYCMVNLLFKKALQYVYGAHPGYRECRIKGLKISELCVAVNKKYFSKDKQYLGRVLLSCGYFERGTSCLEEAMNMFENINDQQGLAVALYMLGEKNQYHSDLSKSIQ
;
A
#
# COMPACT_ATOMS: atom_id res chain seq x y z
N MET A 1 -27.09 -24.31 27.46
CA MET A 1 -26.34 -23.62 26.40
C MET A 1 -26.98 -23.94 25.06
N ALA A 2 -27.87 -23.09 24.58
CA ALA A 2 -28.48 -23.25 23.26
C ALA A 2 -27.44 -22.83 22.21
N LYS A 3 -26.82 -23.79 21.53
CA LYS A 3 -26.19 -23.51 20.23
C LYS A 3 -27.27 -22.88 19.35
N SER A 4 -27.01 -21.67 18.84
CA SER A 4 -28.03 -20.83 18.23
C SER A 4 -28.73 -21.56 17.07
N SER A 5 -30.03 -21.30 16.85
CA SER A 5 -30.83 -21.88 15.75
C SER A 5 -30.19 -21.70 14.36
N ILE A 6 -29.29 -20.72 14.23
CA ILE A 6 -28.54 -20.40 13.02
C ILE A 6 -27.46 -21.46 12.74
N GLU A 7 -26.74 -21.96 13.75
CA GLU A 7 -25.72 -23.00 13.58
C GLU A 7 -26.33 -24.32 13.07
N TYR A 8 -27.50 -24.68 13.59
CA TYR A 8 -28.25 -25.84 13.12
C TYR A 8 -28.75 -25.67 11.68
N SER A 9 -29.16 -24.45 11.31
CA SER A 9 -29.63 -24.15 9.95
C SER A 9 -28.50 -24.26 8.92
N TRP A 10 -27.31 -23.72 9.24
CA TRP A 10 -26.16 -23.84 8.36
C TRP A 10 -25.66 -25.29 8.23
N ALA A 11 -25.62 -26.05 9.33
CA ALA A 11 -25.18 -27.45 9.28
C ALA A 11 -26.05 -28.29 8.33
N LEU A 12 -27.38 -28.10 8.36
CA LEU A 12 -28.31 -28.80 7.46
C LEU A 12 -28.08 -28.42 5.99
N VAL A 13 -27.95 -27.13 5.70
CA VAL A 13 -27.66 -26.63 4.34
C VAL A 13 -26.31 -27.16 3.85
N TYR A 14 -25.28 -27.10 4.69
CA TYR A 14 -23.96 -27.61 4.36
C TYR A 14 -23.99 -29.10 4.06
N VAL A 15 -24.65 -29.93 4.88
CA VAL A 15 -24.77 -31.38 4.63
C VAL A 15 -25.46 -31.66 3.29
N GLY A 16 -26.54 -30.94 2.98
CA GLY A 16 -27.26 -31.10 1.71
C GLY A 16 -26.43 -30.67 0.48
N LEU A 17 -25.57 -29.67 0.64
CA LEU A 17 -24.74 -29.13 -0.44
C LEU A 17 -23.33 -29.71 -0.49
N ARG A 18 -22.90 -30.49 0.51
CA ARG A 18 -21.50 -30.91 0.72
C ARG A 18 -20.89 -31.57 -0.51
N GLN A 19 -21.63 -32.44 -1.20
CA GLN A 19 -21.15 -33.12 -2.41
C GLN A 19 -20.83 -32.16 -3.58
N PHE A 20 -21.37 -30.95 -3.56
CA PHE A 20 -21.16 -29.92 -4.58
C PHE A 20 -20.13 -28.87 -4.17
N LEU A 21 -19.73 -28.83 -2.89
CA LEU A 21 -18.86 -27.80 -2.33
C LEU A 21 -17.49 -28.36 -1.98
N ARG A 22 -16.44 -27.60 -2.29
CA ARG A 22 -15.06 -27.89 -1.92
C ARG A 22 -14.51 -26.73 -1.09
N PRO A 23 -13.55 -26.98 -0.18
CA PRO A 23 -12.71 -25.93 0.35
C PRO A 23 -11.99 -25.20 -0.80
N CYS A 24 -11.87 -23.88 -0.70
CA CYS A 24 -11.06 -23.07 -1.63
C CYS A 24 -10.12 -22.13 -0.86
N GLY A 25 -9.01 -21.77 -1.49
CA GLY A 25 -7.93 -21.00 -0.87
C GLY A 25 -6.83 -21.88 -0.26
N SER A 26 -5.68 -21.27 -0.01
CA SER A 26 -4.46 -21.94 0.46
C SER A 26 -4.48 -22.28 1.96
N SER A 27 -5.42 -21.74 2.73
CA SER A 27 -5.25 -21.57 4.18
C SER A 27 -6.20 -22.39 5.07
N GLY A 28 -7.09 -23.24 4.53
CA GLY A 28 -8.04 -23.98 5.39
C GLY A 28 -9.05 -23.10 6.14
N GLU A 29 -9.21 -21.84 5.75
CA GLU A 29 -10.07 -20.79 6.35
C GLU A 29 -11.58 -21.03 6.25
N GLY A 30 -12.03 -22.23 5.86
CA GLY A 30 -13.45 -22.55 5.79
C GLY A 30 -14.21 -21.89 4.63
N ARG A 31 -13.52 -21.32 3.64
CA ARG A 31 -14.14 -20.81 2.40
C ARG A 31 -14.57 -21.98 1.51
N LEU A 32 -15.78 -21.88 0.97
CA LEU A 32 -16.38 -22.90 0.13
C LEU A 32 -16.58 -22.37 -1.30
N ASP A 33 -16.22 -23.20 -2.26
CA ASP A 33 -16.51 -23.00 -3.69
C ASP A 33 -17.21 -24.25 -4.24
N PHE A 34 -17.83 -24.13 -5.41
CA PHE A 34 -18.39 -25.30 -6.09
C PHE A 34 -17.26 -26.17 -6.66
N HIS A 35 -17.40 -27.50 -6.54
CA HIS A 35 -16.49 -28.47 -7.16
C HIS A 35 -16.40 -28.29 -8.68
N HIS A 36 -17.54 -28.07 -9.34
CA HIS A 36 -17.63 -27.95 -10.78
C HIS A 36 -18.06 -26.55 -11.19
N ARG A 37 -17.25 -25.90 -12.03
CA ARG A 37 -17.55 -24.57 -12.59
C ARG A 37 -18.91 -24.51 -13.29
N THR A 38 -19.35 -25.60 -13.92
CA THR A 38 -20.67 -25.71 -14.57
C THR A 38 -21.82 -25.57 -13.57
N MET A 39 -21.71 -26.19 -12.38
CA MET A 39 -22.69 -26.04 -11.31
C MET A 39 -22.79 -24.59 -10.86
N SER A 40 -21.64 -23.97 -10.60
CA SER A 40 -21.58 -22.55 -10.21
C SER A 40 -22.20 -21.62 -11.26
N LYS A 41 -21.98 -21.89 -12.55
CA LYS A 41 -22.61 -21.14 -13.65
C LYS A 41 -24.12 -21.36 -13.68
N ALA A 42 -24.60 -22.59 -13.49
CA ALA A 42 -26.02 -22.91 -13.47
C ALA A 42 -26.74 -22.23 -12.30
N VAL A 43 -26.17 -22.29 -11.09
CA VAL A 43 -26.69 -21.60 -9.90
C VAL A 43 -26.75 -20.09 -10.13
N ARG A 44 -25.67 -19.48 -10.64
CA ARG A 44 -25.69 -18.05 -10.99
C ARG A 44 -26.75 -17.71 -12.02
N LYS A 45 -26.92 -18.53 -13.06
CA LYS A 45 -27.95 -18.32 -14.09
C LYS A 45 -29.37 -18.44 -13.52
N MET A 46 -29.59 -19.32 -12.54
CA MET A 46 -30.92 -19.57 -11.98
C MET A 46 -31.32 -18.54 -10.90
N TYR A 47 -30.38 -18.12 -10.07
CA TYR A 47 -30.68 -17.29 -8.87
C TYR A 47 -30.10 -15.88 -8.93
N LEU A 48 -29.16 -15.63 -9.83
CA LEU A 48 -28.43 -14.37 -9.94
C LEU A 48 -28.43 -13.87 -11.39
N SER A 49 -29.45 -14.16 -12.20
CA SER A 49 -29.57 -13.61 -13.56
C SER A 49 -30.08 -12.18 -13.59
N ASP A 50 -30.84 -11.78 -12.57
CA ASP A 50 -31.40 -10.45 -12.44
C ASP A 50 -30.46 -9.54 -11.65
N GLN A 51 -30.18 -8.34 -12.18
CA GLN A 51 -29.35 -7.35 -11.51
C GLN A 51 -29.97 -6.85 -10.21
N VAL A 52 -31.31 -6.80 -10.11
CA VAL A 52 -31.97 -6.38 -8.86
C VAL A 52 -31.72 -7.42 -7.77
N ALA A 53 -31.95 -8.70 -8.08
CA ALA A 53 -31.63 -9.81 -7.18
C ALA A 53 -30.13 -9.84 -6.78
N GLN A 54 -29.21 -9.64 -7.73
CA GLN A 54 -27.77 -9.57 -7.43
C GLN A 54 -27.45 -8.43 -6.45
N ARG A 55 -27.92 -7.21 -6.73
CA ARG A 55 -27.68 -6.05 -5.85
C ARG A 55 -28.28 -6.26 -4.48
N TRP A 56 -29.47 -6.86 -4.40
CA TRP A 56 -30.11 -7.19 -3.12
C TRP A 56 -29.25 -8.13 -2.27
N TRP A 57 -28.69 -9.19 -2.86
CA TRP A 57 -27.77 -10.08 -2.16
C TRP A 57 -26.47 -9.38 -1.73
N HIS A 58 -25.91 -8.52 -2.58
CA HIS A 58 -24.75 -7.70 -2.20
C HIS A 58 -25.05 -6.77 -1.01
N GLN A 59 -26.24 -6.15 -0.96
CA GLN A 59 -26.67 -5.35 0.19
C GLN A 59 -26.79 -6.18 1.48
N ARG A 60 -27.36 -7.39 1.40
CA ARG A 60 -27.42 -8.31 2.55
C ARG A 60 -26.02 -8.69 3.05
N LEU A 61 -25.08 -8.93 2.14
CA LEU A 61 -23.70 -9.25 2.50
C LEU A 61 -22.98 -8.04 3.08
N THR A 62 -23.21 -6.84 2.56
CA THR A 62 -22.73 -5.58 3.16
C THR A 62 -23.21 -5.45 4.61
N GLU A 63 -24.51 -5.64 4.88
CA GLU A 63 -25.06 -5.58 6.25
C GLU A 63 -24.44 -6.60 7.21
N TYR A 64 -24.08 -7.78 6.69
CA TYR A 64 -23.41 -8.82 7.46
C TYR A 64 -21.95 -8.44 7.75
N PHE A 65 -21.17 -8.12 6.70
CA PHE A 65 -19.75 -7.83 6.84
C PHE A 65 -19.46 -6.52 7.54
N ASP A 66 -20.38 -5.55 7.50
CA ASP A 66 -20.26 -4.33 8.29
C ASP A 66 -20.22 -4.62 9.81
N LYS A 67 -20.86 -5.70 10.26
CA LYS A 67 -20.85 -6.15 11.65
C LYS A 67 -19.76 -7.20 11.93
N CYS A 68 -18.99 -7.59 10.93
CA CYS A 68 -17.95 -8.60 11.09
C CYS A 68 -16.82 -8.06 11.96
N THR A 69 -16.41 -8.83 12.97
CA THR A 69 -15.31 -8.49 13.88
C THR A 69 -13.95 -8.92 13.34
N ASP A 70 -13.92 -9.88 12.41
CA ASP A 70 -12.71 -10.30 11.71
C ASP A 70 -12.38 -9.23 10.66
N MET A 71 -11.35 -8.42 10.96
CA MET A 71 -10.99 -7.27 10.16
C MET A 71 -10.36 -7.67 8.81
N GLU A 72 -9.63 -8.79 8.76
CA GLU A 72 -9.05 -9.30 7.50
C GLU A 72 -10.17 -9.72 6.55
N ARG A 73 -11.14 -10.48 7.07
CA ARG A 73 -12.31 -10.90 6.30
C ARG A 73 -13.18 -9.70 5.89
N LYS A 74 -13.37 -8.74 6.80
CA LYS A 74 -14.14 -7.51 6.52
C LYS A 74 -13.47 -6.67 5.42
N ALA A 75 -12.15 -6.52 5.46
CA ALA A 75 -11.39 -5.75 4.47
C ALA A 75 -11.43 -6.35 3.06
N GLU A 76 -11.54 -7.67 2.97
CA GLU A 76 -11.70 -8.35 1.70
C GLU A 76 -13.12 -8.20 1.12
N GLU A 77 -14.16 -8.44 1.93
CA GLU A 77 -15.52 -8.64 1.42
C GLU A 77 -16.38 -7.38 1.42
N LEU A 78 -16.31 -6.55 2.47
CA LEU A 78 -17.19 -5.39 2.60
C LEU A 78 -16.99 -4.38 1.46
N PRO A 79 -15.76 -3.92 1.14
CA PRO A 79 -15.54 -3.00 0.04
C PRO A 79 -15.99 -3.56 -1.32
N TYR A 80 -15.79 -4.87 -1.54
CA TYR A 80 -16.19 -5.54 -2.78
C TYR A 80 -17.72 -5.51 -2.96
N HIS A 81 -18.48 -5.78 -1.90
CA HIS A 81 -19.93 -5.76 -1.98
C HIS A 81 -20.50 -4.35 -2.12
N LEU A 82 -19.90 -3.36 -1.47
CA LEU A 82 -20.26 -1.94 -1.65
C LEU A 82 -20.02 -1.46 -3.09
N GLU A 83 -18.91 -1.88 -3.71
CA GLU A 83 -18.65 -1.66 -5.14
C GLU A 83 -19.75 -2.31 -6.00
N CYS A 84 -20.09 -3.58 -5.74
CA CYS A 84 -21.11 -4.31 -6.50
C CYS A 84 -22.53 -3.74 -6.32
N SER A 85 -22.85 -3.19 -5.15
CA SER A 85 -24.12 -2.50 -4.90
C SER A 85 -24.11 -1.03 -5.34
N ALA A 86 -22.99 -0.54 -5.86
CA ALA A 86 -22.74 0.84 -6.27
C ALA A 86 -22.94 1.90 -5.17
N ASP A 87 -22.69 1.54 -3.91
CA ASP A 87 -22.77 2.46 -2.77
C ASP A 87 -21.42 3.15 -2.54
N LYS A 88 -21.18 4.19 -3.34
CA LYS A 88 -19.91 4.93 -3.35
C LYS A 88 -19.65 5.70 -2.05
N GLU A 89 -20.69 6.29 -1.47
CA GLU A 89 -20.56 7.07 -0.24
C GLU A 89 -20.17 6.16 0.92
N LYS A 90 -20.86 5.02 1.08
CA LYS A 90 -20.51 4.10 2.14
C LYS A 90 -19.15 3.44 1.92
N LEU A 91 -18.81 3.13 0.67
CA LEU A 91 -17.47 2.64 0.32
C LEU A 91 -16.40 3.66 0.71
N LYS A 92 -16.59 4.94 0.39
CA LYS A 92 -15.68 6.02 0.77
C LYS A 92 -15.49 6.08 2.29
N GLU A 93 -16.58 6.09 3.07
CA GLU A 93 -16.51 6.07 4.53
C GLU A 93 -15.69 4.89 5.06
N VAL A 94 -15.96 3.70 4.51
CA VAL A 94 -15.28 2.46 4.90
C VAL A 94 -13.78 2.54 4.62
N LEU A 95 -13.37 3.03 3.45
CA LEU A 95 -11.95 3.12 3.08
C LEU A 95 -11.17 4.18 3.89
N LEU A 96 -11.84 5.22 4.37
CA LEU A 96 -11.23 6.27 5.19
C LEU A 96 -11.02 5.86 6.66
N SER A 97 -11.62 4.75 7.10
CA SER A 97 -11.33 4.17 8.42
C SER A 97 -9.87 3.75 8.52
N GLN A 98 -9.22 4.08 9.64
CA GLN A 98 -7.82 3.73 9.91
C GLN A 98 -7.56 2.22 9.86
N ASP A 99 -8.46 1.43 10.44
CA ASP A 99 -8.31 -0.03 10.49
C ASP A 99 -8.48 -0.65 9.10
N MET A 100 -9.47 -0.15 8.35
CA MET A 100 -9.70 -0.59 6.97
C MET A 100 -8.53 -0.24 6.06
N PHE A 101 -8.04 0.99 6.15
CA PHE A 101 -6.90 1.44 5.37
C PHE A 101 -5.65 0.59 5.67
N LYS A 102 -5.33 0.33 6.94
CA LYS A 102 -4.19 -0.52 7.33
C LYS A 102 -4.30 -1.95 6.79
N GLU A 103 -5.51 -2.50 6.77
CA GLU A 103 -5.72 -3.87 6.28
C GLU A 103 -5.65 -3.99 4.75
N ILE A 104 -6.22 -3.03 4.01
CA ILE A 104 -6.20 -3.07 2.54
C ILE A 104 -4.86 -2.55 1.97
N TYR A 105 -4.20 -1.59 2.64
CA TYR A 105 -2.93 -1.04 2.17
C TYR A 105 -1.72 -1.90 2.58
N LYS A 106 -1.77 -3.16 2.13
CA LYS A 106 -0.68 -4.15 2.21
C LYS A 106 -0.16 -4.45 0.79
N ASP A 107 1.06 -4.98 0.67
CA ASP A 107 1.69 -5.16 -0.65
C ASP A 107 0.91 -6.09 -1.59
N ASN A 108 0.21 -7.08 -1.03
CA ASN A 108 -0.62 -8.03 -1.77
C ASN A 108 -2.01 -7.50 -2.17
N SER A 109 -2.50 -6.43 -1.52
CA SER A 109 -3.89 -5.94 -1.68
C SER A 109 -3.99 -4.45 -2.02
N LYS A 110 -2.90 -3.66 -2.00
CA LYS A 110 -2.94 -2.21 -2.28
C LYS A 110 -3.52 -1.84 -3.65
N GLN A 111 -3.39 -2.70 -4.65
CA GLN A 111 -4.00 -2.49 -5.97
C GLN A 111 -5.54 -2.48 -5.89
N GLN A 112 -6.11 -3.23 -4.95
CA GLN A 112 -7.55 -3.26 -4.72
C GLN A 112 -8.03 -1.91 -4.14
N LEU A 113 -7.26 -1.31 -3.23
CA LEU A 113 -7.57 0.04 -2.73
C LEU A 113 -7.61 1.07 -3.87
N MET A 114 -6.63 1.02 -4.77
CA MET A 114 -6.58 1.89 -5.94
C MET A 114 -7.81 1.69 -6.85
N LYS A 115 -8.21 0.43 -7.09
CA LYS A 115 -9.40 0.11 -7.87
C LYS A 115 -10.65 0.74 -7.25
N TYR A 116 -10.85 0.63 -5.94
CA TYR A 116 -12.01 1.23 -5.28
C TYR A 116 -12.04 2.74 -5.38
N TRP A 117 -10.91 3.42 -5.23
CA TRP A 117 -10.86 4.87 -5.39
C TRP A 117 -11.15 5.32 -6.83
N ARG A 118 -10.69 4.58 -7.83
CA ARG A 118 -11.10 4.80 -9.23
C ARG A 118 -12.61 4.63 -9.42
N PHE A 119 -13.22 3.66 -8.75
CA PHE A 119 -14.67 3.45 -8.80
C PHE A 119 -15.44 4.60 -8.14
N ILE A 120 -15.00 5.07 -6.97
CA ILE A 120 -15.63 6.19 -6.24
C ILE A 120 -15.60 7.45 -7.11
N GLY A 121 -14.42 7.88 -7.54
CA GLY A 121 -14.28 9.11 -8.34
C GLY A 121 -12.86 9.49 -8.77
N GLY A 122 -11.84 8.69 -8.46
CA GLY A 122 -10.44 8.93 -8.85
C GLY A 122 -9.52 9.27 -7.69
N TYR A 123 -8.24 9.49 -8.03
CA TYR A 123 -7.16 9.66 -7.06
C TYR A 123 -7.12 11.05 -6.42
N GLN A 124 -7.50 12.10 -7.15
CA GLN A 124 -7.65 13.45 -6.59
C GLN A 124 -8.65 13.48 -5.41
N ILE A 125 -9.81 12.83 -5.59
CA ILE A 125 -10.82 12.71 -4.52
C ILE A 125 -10.27 11.88 -3.36
N ALA A 126 -9.50 10.82 -3.66
CA ALA A 126 -8.85 10.01 -2.64
C ALA A 126 -7.89 10.84 -1.79
N SER A 127 -7.01 11.61 -2.42
CA SER A 127 -6.00 12.41 -1.71
C SER A 127 -6.62 13.47 -0.81
N GLU A 128 -7.61 14.21 -1.31
CA GLU A 128 -8.33 15.21 -0.51
C GLU A 128 -9.07 14.55 0.65
N SER A 129 -9.76 13.44 0.40
CA SER A 129 -10.54 12.74 1.43
C SER A 129 -9.67 12.15 2.54
N TYR A 130 -8.52 11.55 2.20
CA TYR A 130 -7.59 11.04 3.20
C TYR A 130 -6.92 12.14 4.00
N TYR A 131 -6.56 13.26 3.35
CA TYR A 131 -5.99 14.40 4.03
C TYR A 131 -6.95 14.97 5.07
N ASP A 132 -8.20 15.24 4.67
CA ASP A 132 -9.23 15.77 5.56
C ASP A 132 -9.57 14.79 6.68
N SER A 133 -9.72 13.50 6.35
CA SER A 133 -10.04 12.46 7.32
C SER A 133 -8.91 12.29 8.35
N LEU A 134 -7.65 12.41 7.92
CA LEU A 134 -6.49 12.34 8.82
C LEU A 134 -6.46 13.54 9.76
N LYS A 135 -6.62 14.77 9.24
CA LYS A 135 -6.63 15.96 10.09
C LYS A 135 -7.75 15.90 11.13
N ARG A 136 -8.95 15.48 10.73
CA ARG A 136 -10.06 15.21 11.67
C ARG A 136 -9.71 14.14 12.69
N PHE A 137 -9.16 13.00 12.25
CA PHE A 137 -8.76 11.93 13.15
C PHE A 137 -7.77 12.39 14.22
N ILE A 138 -6.76 13.17 13.84
CA ILE A 138 -5.77 13.74 14.77
C ILE A 138 -6.45 14.67 15.78
N THR A 139 -7.34 15.55 15.32
CA THR A 139 -8.08 16.48 16.19
C THR A 139 -9.05 15.76 17.13
N ASP A 140 -9.90 14.89 16.61
CA ASP A 140 -10.96 14.22 17.38
C ASP A 140 -10.39 13.28 18.46
N ASN A 141 -9.21 12.70 18.21
CA ASN A 141 -8.51 11.85 19.17
C ASN A 141 -7.49 12.61 20.03
N ASN A 142 -7.39 13.93 19.89
CA ASN A 142 -6.42 14.78 20.60
C ASN A 142 -4.97 14.26 20.53
N LEU A 143 -4.53 13.82 19.35
CA LEU A 143 -3.16 13.33 19.16
C LEU A 143 -2.19 14.52 19.10
N THR A 144 -1.62 14.88 20.24
CA THR A 144 -0.72 16.04 20.35
C THR A 144 0.75 15.66 20.16
N GLU A 145 1.11 14.42 20.45
CA GLU A 145 2.49 13.96 20.35
C GLU A 145 2.79 13.52 18.92
N VAL A 146 3.87 14.06 18.32
CA VAL A 146 4.30 13.70 16.95
C VAL A 146 4.50 12.20 16.75
N LEU A 147 4.88 11.46 17.79
CA LEU A 147 5.02 10.00 17.72
C LEU A 147 3.68 9.27 17.49
N GLU A 148 2.55 9.90 17.83
CA GLU A 148 1.22 9.32 17.66
C GLU A 148 0.70 9.52 16.24
N TRP A 149 0.85 10.73 15.69
CA TRP A 149 0.28 11.07 14.37
C TRP A 149 1.26 10.92 13.21
N ALA A 150 2.57 11.09 13.39
CA ALA A 150 3.54 11.03 12.29
C ALA A 150 3.58 9.67 11.56
N PRO A 151 3.49 8.50 12.24
CA PRO A 151 3.46 7.23 11.54
C PRO A 151 2.21 7.08 10.66
N ILE A 152 1.06 7.56 11.13
CA ILE A 152 -0.22 7.52 10.41
C ILE A 152 -0.14 8.44 9.20
N GLN A 153 0.33 9.68 9.39
CA GLN A 153 0.52 10.66 8.33
C GLN A 153 1.50 10.17 7.25
N SER A 154 2.62 9.57 7.66
CA SER A 154 3.62 9.01 6.73
C SER A 154 3.04 7.85 5.92
N LYS A 155 2.24 6.97 6.55
CA LYS A 155 1.61 5.84 5.86
C LYS A 155 0.55 6.31 4.85
N THR A 156 -0.24 7.31 5.21
CA THR A 156 -1.19 7.95 4.29
C THR A 156 -0.46 8.61 3.12
N ALA A 157 0.61 9.38 3.38
CA ALA A 157 1.42 9.99 2.34
C ALA A 157 2.05 8.94 1.40
N SER A 158 2.50 7.80 1.92
CA SER A 158 3.00 6.67 1.11
C SER A 158 1.94 6.15 0.14
N PHE A 159 0.68 6.03 0.59
CA PHE A 159 -0.41 5.67 -0.32
C PHE A 159 -0.64 6.74 -1.39
N LEU A 160 -0.61 8.03 -1.03
CA LEU A 160 -0.73 9.13 -1.99
C LEU A 160 0.39 9.11 -3.05
N VAL A 161 1.61 8.80 -2.63
CA VAL A 161 2.76 8.58 -3.54
C VAL A 161 2.53 7.38 -4.47
N ASP A 162 1.85 6.33 -4.02
CA ASP A 162 1.54 5.16 -4.84
C ASP A 162 0.45 5.44 -5.90
N ILE A 163 -0.48 6.35 -5.64
CA ILE A 163 -1.53 6.75 -6.59
C ILE A 163 -1.14 7.96 -7.46
N GLY A 164 0.04 8.55 -7.24
CA GLY A 164 0.56 9.66 -8.06
C GLY A 164 0.20 11.06 -7.56
N GLU A 165 -0.38 11.18 -6.36
CA GLU A 165 -0.82 12.44 -5.76
C GLU A 165 0.30 13.07 -4.93
N TYR A 166 1.28 13.67 -5.61
CA TYR A 166 2.53 14.08 -4.99
C TYR A 166 2.48 15.39 -4.19
N THR A 167 1.58 16.31 -4.53
CA THR A 167 1.55 17.64 -3.87
C THR A 167 1.18 17.51 -2.40
N ILE A 168 0.02 16.90 -2.11
CA ILE A 168 -0.46 16.69 -0.74
C ILE A 168 0.50 15.76 0.02
N ALA A 169 1.04 14.73 -0.64
CA ALA A 169 2.01 13.84 -0.02
C ALA A 169 3.31 14.56 0.39
N GLU A 170 3.81 15.49 -0.44
CA GLU A 170 5.03 16.26 -0.15
C GLU A 170 4.80 17.18 1.05
N ASP A 171 3.64 17.86 1.11
CA ASP A 171 3.27 18.72 2.24
C ASP A 171 3.19 17.92 3.55
N MET A 172 2.49 16.77 3.52
CA MET A 172 2.36 15.88 4.67
C MET A 172 3.71 15.36 5.19
N LEU A 173 4.60 14.96 4.27
CA LEU A 173 5.92 14.44 4.65
C LEU A 173 6.86 15.55 5.13
N ASN A 174 6.78 16.76 4.54
CA ASN A 174 7.55 17.91 5.01
C ASN A 174 7.16 18.30 6.45
N GLU A 175 5.86 18.33 6.77
CA GLU A 175 5.37 18.56 8.13
C GLU A 175 5.96 17.52 9.10
N VAL A 176 5.82 16.23 8.79
CA VAL A 176 6.34 15.13 9.63
C VAL A 176 7.85 15.26 9.84
N ILE A 177 8.64 15.37 8.77
CA ILE A 177 10.10 15.39 8.85
C ILE A 177 10.58 16.61 9.62
N THR A 178 10.00 17.78 9.37
CA THR A 178 10.38 19.03 10.06
C THR A 178 10.12 18.91 11.55
N THR A 179 8.92 18.49 11.95
CA THR A 179 8.58 18.36 13.38
C THR A 179 9.43 17.31 14.08
N LEU A 180 9.72 16.17 13.43
CA LEU A 180 10.59 15.14 14.01
C LEU A 180 12.04 15.62 14.17
N VAL A 181 12.58 16.34 13.17
CA VAL A 181 13.93 16.93 13.27
C VAL A 181 14.00 17.97 14.39
N GLU A 182 12.99 18.83 14.51
CA GLU A 182 12.92 19.84 15.56
C GLU A 182 12.84 19.24 16.96
N LYS A 183 12.03 18.19 17.14
CA LYS A 183 11.76 17.61 18.46
C LYS A 183 12.80 16.56 18.91
N TYR A 184 13.31 15.75 17.98
CA TYR A 184 14.18 14.61 18.29
C TYR A 184 15.55 14.66 17.60
N GLY A 185 15.78 15.66 16.74
CA GLY A 185 17.02 15.79 15.99
C GLY A 185 17.06 14.96 14.71
N LYS A 186 18.02 15.30 13.84
CA LYS A 186 18.24 14.68 12.53
C LYS A 186 18.67 13.20 12.57
N ASP A 187 19.11 12.72 13.73
CA ASP A 187 19.62 11.36 13.89
C ASP A 187 18.62 10.43 14.60
N SER A 188 17.35 10.82 14.69
CA SER A 188 16.27 10.08 15.36
C SER A 188 15.74 8.93 14.51
N LYS A 189 15.42 7.78 15.14
CA LYS A 189 14.96 6.59 14.41
C LYS A 189 13.63 6.82 13.68
N GLU A 190 12.82 7.73 14.20
CA GLU A 190 11.51 8.11 13.70
C GLU A 190 11.57 8.72 12.29
N LEU A 191 12.73 9.23 11.87
CA LEU A 191 12.94 9.76 10.53
C LEU A 191 13.10 8.69 9.45
N CYS A 192 13.35 7.42 9.81
CA CYS A 192 13.65 6.36 8.83
C CYS A 192 12.56 6.22 7.75
N GLU A 193 11.32 6.03 8.18
CA GLU A 193 10.19 5.82 7.28
C GLU A 193 9.76 7.09 6.51
N PRO A 194 9.54 8.26 7.13
CA PRO A 194 9.11 9.44 6.39
C PRO A 194 10.18 9.93 5.39
N THR A 195 11.47 9.81 5.71
CA THR A 195 12.53 10.17 4.75
C THR A 195 12.61 9.18 3.58
N TYR A 196 12.42 7.89 3.83
CA TYR A 196 12.32 6.87 2.77
C TYR A 196 11.11 7.13 1.86
N CYS A 197 9.96 7.45 2.45
CA CYS A 197 8.76 7.82 1.70
C CYS A 197 8.98 9.09 0.86
N MET A 198 9.63 10.11 1.40
CA MET A 198 9.96 11.35 0.69
C MET A 198 10.95 11.12 -0.46
N VAL A 199 11.94 10.24 -0.28
CA VAL A 199 12.83 9.79 -1.37
C VAL A 199 12.02 9.19 -2.52
N ASN A 200 11.12 8.25 -2.21
CA ASN A 200 10.27 7.62 -3.22
C ASN A 200 9.34 8.61 -3.91
N LEU A 201 8.79 9.58 -3.16
CA LEU A 201 7.99 10.68 -3.70
C LEU A 201 8.79 11.47 -4.74
N LEU A 202 9.97 11.96 -4.36
CA LEU A 202 10.78 12.83 -5.21
C LEU A 202 11.28 12.10 -6.46
N PHE A 203 11.61 10.81 -6.33
CA PHE A 203 11.92 9.96 -7.48
C PHE A 203 10.73 9.86 -8.43
N LYS A 204 9.56 9.41 -7.94
CA LYS A 204 8.37 9.22 -8.79
C LYS A 204 7.82 10.53 -9.38
N LYS A 205 7.90 11.64 -8.63
CA LYS A 205 7.56 12.98 -9.11
C LYS A 205 8.52 13.45 -10.20
N ALA A 206 9.82 13.16 -10.08
CA ALA A 206 10.80 13.47 -11.14
C ALA A 206 10.47 12.75 -12.46
N LEU A 207 9.97 11.52 -12.41
CA LEU A 207 9.60 10.73 -13.59
C LEU A 207 8.42 11.33 -14.39
N GLN A 208 7.65 12.28 -13.82
CA GLN A 208 6.62 13.00 -14.56
C GLN A 208 7.20 14.03 -15.55
N TYR A 209 8.48 14.33 -15.44
CA TYR A 209 9.13 15.39 -16.22
C TYR A 209 10.13 14.82 -17.22
N VAL A 210 10.42 15.61 -18.27
CA VAL A 210 11.49 15.29 -19.21
C VAL A 210 12.84 15.31 -18.47
N TYR A 211 13.55 14.18 -18.57
CA TYR A 211 14.84 13.96 -17.93
C TYR A 211 15.83 15.11 -18.19
N GLY A 212 16.39 15.68 -17.12
CA GLY A 212 17.46 16.69 -17.16
C GLY A 212 17.09 18.07 -17.71
N ALA A 213 16.07 18.17 -18.57
CA ALA A 213 15.68 19.39 -19.26
C ALA A 213 14.66 20.23 -18.48
N HIS A 214 13.70 19.58 -17.81
CA HIS A 214 12.61 20.30 -17.16
C HIS A 214 13.04 20.85 -15.77
N PRO A 215 12.66 22.09 -15.40
CA PRO A 215 12.99 22.65 -14.08
C PRO A 215 12.49 21.77 -12.91
N GLY A 216 11.28 21.22 -13.01
CA GLY A 216 10.71 20.32 -12.00
C GLY A 216 11.51 19.03 -11.80
N TYR A 217 12.13 18.49 -12.87
CA TYR A 217 13.04 17.35 -12.75
C TYR A 217 14.27 17.71 -11.90
N ARG A 218 14.88 18.86 -12.19
CA ARG A 218 16.08 19.35 -11.47
C ARG A 218 15.77 19.65 -10.02
N GLU A 219 14.61 20.24 -9.74
CA GLU A 219 14.15 20.52 -8.38
C GLU A 219 13.99 19.22 -7.57
N CYS A 220 13.28 18.22 -8.12
CA CYS A 220 13.10 16.92 -7.48
C CYS A 220 14.46 16.25 -7.22
N ARG A 221 15.41 16.37 -8.16
CA ARG A 221 16.76 15.82 -8.01
C ARG A 221 17.54 16.49 -6.88
N ILE A 222 17.49 17.82 -6.77
CA ILE A 222 18.19 18.59 -5.73
C ILE A 222 17.59 18.31 -4.35
N LYS A 223 16.26 18.34 -4.23
CA LYS A 223 15.56 17.98 -2.98
C LYS A 223 15.86 16.53 -2.60
N GLY A 224 15.77 15.63 -3.58
CA GLY A 224 15.96 14.20 -3.38
C GLY A 224 17.37 13.86 -2.93
N LEU A 225 18.40 14.54 -3.45
CA LEU A 225 19.77 14.38 -2.95
C LEU A 225 19.87 14.68 -1.46
N LYS A 226 19.36 15.84 -1.01
CA LYS A 226 19.41 16.25 0.41
C LYS A 226 18.67 15.25 1.32
N ILE A 227 17.47 14.84 0.92
CA ILE A 227 16.67 13.89 1.71
C ILE A 227 17.31 12.49 1.69
N SER A 228 17.91 12.06 0.57
CA SER A 228 18.58 10.76 0.46
C SER A 228 19.80 10.66 1.39
N GLU A 229 20.58 11.73 1.55
CA GLU A 229 21.71 11.75 2.48
C GLU A 229 21.23 11.56 3.94
N LEU A 230 20.15 12.25 4.33
CA LEU A 230 19.52 12.07 5.64
C LEU A 230 18.95 10.64 5.80
N CYS A 231 18.23 10.16 4.79
CA CYS A 231 17.58 8.84 4.77
C CYS A 231 18.61 7.72 4.94
N VAL A 232 19.71 7.76 4.18
CA VAL A 232 20.78 6.77 4.28
C VAL A 232 21.46 6.83 5.64
N ALA A 233 21.79 8.03 6.13
CA ALA A 233 22.47 8.21 7.42
C ALA A 233 21.65 7.63 8.58
N VAL A 234 20.35 7.96 8.64
CA VAL A 234 19.47 7.50 9.71
C VAL A 234 19.19 6.00 9.61
N ASN A 235 18.92 5.47 8.41
CA ASN A 235 18.61 4.06 8.24
C ASN A 235 19.81 3.15 8.53
N LYS A 236 21.02 3.53 8.12
CA LYS A 236 22.25 2.77 8.47
C LYS A 236 22.53 2.74 9.97
N LYS A 237 22.10 3.76 10.71
CA LYS A 237 22.29 3.83 12.17
C LYS A 237 21.39 2.83 12.90
N TYR A 238 20.18 2.58 12.40
CA TYR A 238 19.16 1.80 13.11
C TYR A 238 18.84 0.43 12.51
N PHE A 239 19.21 0.17 11.25
CA PHE A 239 19.00 -1.12 10.60
C PHE A 239 20.34 -1.82 10.31
N SER A 240 20.38 -3.13 10.60
CA SER A 240 21.55 -3.96 10.33
C SER A 240 21.72 -4.21 8.84
N LYS A 241 22.96 -4.52 8.43
CA LYS A 241 23.29 -4.74 7.02
C LYS A 241 22.62 -5.98 6.40
N ASP A 242 22.24 -6.94 7.24
CA ASP A 242 21.61 -8.18 6.81
C ASP A 242 20.08 -8.05 6.63
N LYS A 243 19.52 -6.84 6.77
CA LYS A 243 18.10 -6.59 6.55
C LYS A 243 17.85 -6.15 5.12
N GLN A 244 16.98 -6.91 4.42
CA GLN A 244 16.46 -6.58 3.08
C GLN A 244 15.94 -5.13 2.99
N TYR A 245 15.35 -4.60 4.06
CA TYR A 245 14.86 -3.23 4.13
C TYR A 245 15.95 -2.19 3.83
N LEU A 246 17.14 -2.32 4.41
CA LEU A 246 18.22 -1.36 4.20
C LEU A 246 18.71 -1.39 2.74
N GLY A 247 18.77 -2.58 2.13
CA GLY A 247 19.04 -2.72 0.70
C GLY A 247 18.01 -1.95 -0.16
N ARG A 248 16.71 -2.06 0.16
CA ARG A 248 15.65 -1.31 -0.56
C ARG A 248 15.77 0.21 -0.36
N VAL A 249 16.09 0.66 0.84
CA VAL A 249 16.35 2.10 1.12
C VAL A 249 17.50 2.61 0.26
N LEU A 250 18.60 1.85 0.20
CA LEU A 250 19.78 2.21 -0.59
C LEU A 250 19.50 2.21 -2.10
N LEU A 251 18.68 1.28 -2.61
CA LEU A 251 18.21 1.32 -4.00
C LEU A 251 17.45 2.62 -4.30
N SER A 252 16.46 2.97 -3.48
CA SER A 252 15.67 4.19 -3.69
C SER A 252 16.52 5.45 -3.61
N CYS A 253 17.53 5.48 -2.74
CA CYS A 253 18.48 6.60 -2.64
C CYS A 253 19.50 6.62 -3.79
N GLY A 254 19.79 5.46 -4.37
CA GLY A 254 20.79 5.25 -5.42
C GLY A 254 20.52 6.01 -6.73
N TYR A 255 19.26 6.40 -6.95
CA TYR A 255 18.85 7.19 -8.11
C TYR A 255 19.48 8.59 -8.18
N PHE A 256 19.78 9.21 -7.03
CA PHE A 256 20.33 10.56 -7.02
C PHE A 256 21.82 10.57 -7.37
N GLU A 257 22.36 11.72 -7.79
CA GLU A 257 23.65 11.81 -8.50
C GLU A 257 24.84 11.16 -7.76
N ARG A 258 24.86 11.19 -6.43
CA ARG A 258 25.88 10.54 -5.57
C ARG A 258 25.59 9.07 -5.24
N GLY A 259 24.50 8.49 -5.74
CA GLY A 259 23.97 7.19 -5.34
C GLY A 259 24.71 5.96 -5.86
N THR A 260 25.86 6.08 -6.54
CA THR A 260 26.61 4.90 -7.02
C THR A 260 27.07 4.03 -5.85
N SER A 261 27.59 4.63 -4.78
CA SER A 261 27.98 3.85 -3.59
C SER A 261 26.79 3.22 -2.89
N CYS A 262 25.61 3.87 -2.94
CA CYS A 262 24.39 3.31 -2.38
C CYS A 262 23.93 2.09 -3.19
N LEU A 263 24.01 2.15 -4.52
CA LEU A 263 23.66 1.02 -5.39
C LEU A 263 24.64 -0.15 -5.24
N GLU A 264 25.95 0.13 -5.18
CA GLU A 264 26.98 -0.89 -4.93
C GLU A 264 26.80 -1.56 -3.56
N GLU A 265 26.49 -0.77 -2.52
CA GLU A 265 26.22 -1.31 -1.19
C GLU A 265 24.92 -2.12 -1.16
N ALA A 266 23.86 -1.66 -1.82
CA ALA A 266 22.61 -2.41 -1.97
C ALA A 266 22.84 -3.74 -2.68
N MET A 267 23.60 -3.75 -3.78
CA MET A 267 23.98 -4.95 -4.53
C MET A 267 24.67 -5.97 -3.62
N ASN A 268 25.72 -5.55 -2.91
CA ASN A 268 26.45 -6.41 -1.97
C ASN A 268 25.52 -6.97 -0.87
N MET A 269 24.58 -6.17 -0.37
CA MET A 269 23.61 -6.62 0.63
C MET A 269 22.67 -7.69 0.10
N PHE A 270 22.09 -7.48 -1.08
CA PHE A 270 21.18 -8.46 -1.68
C PHE A 270 21.87 -9.76 -2.04
N GLU A 271 23.12 -9.69 -2.50
CA GLU A 271 23.95 -10.87 -2.72
C GLU A 271 24.17 -11.66 -1.41
N ASN A 272 24.54 -10.98 -0.32
CA ASN A 272 24.77 -11.60 0.98
C ASN A 272 23.54 -12.30 1.57
N ILE A 273 22.34 -11.74 1.36
CA ILE A 273 21.08 -12.33 1.85
C ILE A 273 20.41 -13.26 0.82
N ASN A 274 21.06 -13.51 -0.32
CA ASN A 274 20.54 -14.29 -1.44
C ASN A 274 19.17 -13.80 -1.97
N ASP A 275 18.94 -12.48 -1.96
CA ASP A 275 17.78 -11.83 -2.55
C ASP A 275 18.05 -11.55 -4.04
N GLN A 276 17.77 -12.56 -4.87
CA GLN A 276 17.98 -12.49 -6.32
C GLN A 276 17.19 -11.37 -6.98
N GLN A 277 16.01 -11.03 -6.46
CA GLN A 277 15.18 -9.96 -7.01
C GLN A 277 15.80 -8.59 -6.71
N GLY A 278 16.22 -8.37 -5.46
CA GLY A 278 16.91 -7.14 -5.07
C GLY A 278 18.23 -6.94 -5.83
N LEU A 279 19.00 -8.02 -5.99
CA LEU A 279 20.27 -8.02 -6.73
C LEU A 279 20.07 -7.62 -8.19
N ALA A 280 19.08 -8.22 -8.87
CA ALA A 280 18.77 -7.89 -10.26
C ALA A 280 18.39 -6.40 -10.44
N VAL A 281 17.62 -5.84 -9.51
CA VAL A 281 17.25 -4.41 -9.54
C VAL A 281 18.48 -3.52 -9.33
N ALA A 282 19.37 -3.86 -8.38
CA ALA A 282 20.59 -3.11 -8.13
C ALA A 282 21.51 -3.04 -9.36
N LEU A 283 21.74 -4.19 -9.99
CA LEU A 283 22.54 -4.32 -11.21
C LEU A 283 21.92 -3.54 -12.38
N TYR A 284 20.60 -3.63 -12.57
CA TYR A 284 19.89 -2.86 -13.58
C TYR A 284 20.11 -1.34 -13.40
N MET A 285 19.93 -0.83 -12.18
CA MET A 285 20.10 0.60 -11.89
C MET A 285 21.56 1.06 -12.05
N LEU A 286 22.54 0.22 -11.69
CA LEU A 286 23.96 0.48 -11.95
C LEU A 286 24.25 0.53 -13.46
N GLY A 287 23.69 -0.41 -14.21
CA GLY A 287 23.80 -0.46 -15.67
C GLY A 287 23.25 0.79 -16.34
N GLU A 288 22.01 1.20 -16.02
CA GLU A 288 21.42 2.44 -16.52
C GLU A 288 22.32 3.63 -16.22
N LYS A 289 22.79 3.76 -14.98
CA LYS A 289 23.66 4.87 -14.58
C LYS A 289 24.98 4.89 -15.35
N ASN A 290 25.62 3.73 -15.56
CA ASN A 290 26.87 3.61 -16.29
C ASN A 290 26.71 3.96 -17.78
N GLN A 291 25.58 3.62 -18.39
CA GLN A 291 25.25 4.03 -19.77
C GLN A 291 25.16 5.55 -19.92
N TYR A 292 24.53 6.24 -18.96
CA TYR A 292 24.42 7.70 -18.98
C TYR A 292 25.74 8.43 -18.69
N HIS A 293 26.70 7.78 -18.02
CA HIS A 293 28.01 8.36 -17.67
C HIS A 293 29.18 7.92 -18.58
N SER A 294 28.90 7.25 -19.70
CA SER A 294 29.91 6.84 -20.71
C SER A 294 30.98 5.83 -20.25
N ASP A 295 30.76 5.11 -19.13
CA ASP A 295 31.62 3.99 -18.70
C ASP A 295 31.02 2.65 -19.19
N LEU A 296 30.98 2.49 -20.53
CA LEU A 296 30.34 1.35 -21.20
C LEU A 296 30.93 -0.01 -20.81
N SER A 297 32.20 -0.04 -20.40
CA SER A 297 32.89 -1.24 -19.90
C SER A 297 32.22 -1.85 -18.67
N LYS A 298 31.67 -1.02 -17.78
CA LYS A 298 30.98 -1.47 -16.55
C LYS A 298 29.49 -1.71 -16.73
N SER A 299 28.93 -1.44 -17.91
CA SER A 299 27.51 -1.72 -18.20
C SER A 299 27.27 -3.13 -18.73
N ILE A 300 28.32 -3.84 -19.16
CA ILE A 300 28.24 -5.13 -19.86
C ILE A 300 28.59 -6.32 -18.95
N GLN A 301 29.26 -6.07 -17.81
CA GLN A 301 29.56 -7.07 -16.77
C GLN A 301 28.43 -7.13 -15.75
#